data_AF-A0A4P5VER4-F1
#
_entry.id   AF-A0A4P5VER4-F1
#
_cell.length_a   1.000
_cell.length_b   1.000
_cell.length_c   1.000
_cell.angle_alpha   90.00
_cell.angle_beta   90.00
_cell.angle_gamma   90.00
#
_symmetry.space_group_name_H-M   'P 1'
#
loop_
_entity.id
_entity.type
_entity.pdbx_description
1 polymer ?
#
loop_
_entity_poly.entity_id
_entity_poly.type
_entity_poly.pdbx_seq_one_letter_code
_entity_poly.pdbx_strand_id
1 'polypeptide(L)'
;MSTLLCPAGMGSQSMVGSLCREAAWLRVRGEQLLHDLAVCQSPALWQRLHRERCWLLERRAELQRIAHLIEGGCREGQGIGAALLRELCARPVAAG
;
A
#
# COMPACT_ATOMS: atom_id res chain seq x y z
N MET A 1 -36.83 19.14 -12.89
CA MET A 1 -36.43 17.72 -12.88
C MET A 1 -35.02 17.66 -12.33
N SER A 2 -34.90 17.43 -11.03
CA SER A 2 -33.61 17.38 -10.33
C SER A 2 -32.88 16.09 -10.68
N THR A 3 -31.71 16.21 -11.26
CA THR A 3 -30.75 15.12 -11.47
C THR A 3 -30.31 14.59 -10.11
N LEU A 4 -30.73 13.36 -9.81
CA LEU A 4 -30.24 12.57 -8.69
C LEU A 4 -28.73 12.35 -8.89
N LEU A 5 -27.92 13.05 -8.10
CA LEU A 5 -26.51 12.77 -7.93
C LEU A 5 -26.36 11.32 -7.42
N CYS A 6 -25.76 10.47 -8.24
CA CYS A 6 -25.33 9.13 -7.86
C CYS A 6 -24.49 9.19 -6.57
N PRO A 7 -24.83 8.46 -5.50
CA PRO A 7 -24.02 8.38 -4.28
C PRO A 7 -22.81 7.42 -4.43
N ALA A 8 -22.51 6.93 -5.63
CA ALA A 8 -21.47 5.92 -5.88
C ALA A 8 -20.03 6.42 -5.66
N GLY A 9 -19.81 7.73 -5.52
CA GLY A 9 -18.47 8.33 -5.40
C GLY A 9 -17.89 8.44 -3.99
N MET A 10 -18.70 8.27 -2.93
CA MET A 10 -18.23 8.51 -1.55
C MET A 10 -17.55 7.29 -0.91
N GLY A 11 -17.90 6.07 -1.34
CA GLY A 11 -17.28 4.84 -0.81
C GLY A 11 -15.87 4.58 -1.34
N SER A 12 -15.59 4.95 -2.60
CA SER A 12 -14.31 4.73 -3.26
C SER A 12 -13.18 5.62 -2.72
N GLN A 13 -13.48 6.86 -2.32
CA GLN A 13 -12.47 7.76 -1.73
C GLN A 13 -12.02 7.30 -0.34
N SER A 14 -12.93 6.77 0.48
CA SER A 14 -12.61 6.21 1.80
C SER A 14 -11.71 4.97 1.69
N MET A 15 -11.96 4.13 0.68
CA MET A 15 -11.15 2.94 0.38
C MET A 15 -9.75 3.31 -0.14
N VAL A 16 -9.65 4.15 -1.17
CA VAL A 16 -8.36 4.60 -1.74
C VAL A 16 -7.51 5.28 -0.67
N GLY A 17 -8.10 6.15 0.14
CA GLY A 17 -7.40 6.79 1.26
C GLY A 17 -6.87 5.79 2.30
N SER A 18 -7.61 4.70 2.57
CA SER A 18 -7.16 3.64 3.48
C SER A 18 -6.01 2.83 2.89
N LEU A 19 -6.07 2.50 1.61
CA LEU A 19 -4.99 1.81 0.89
C LEU A 19 -3.72 2.68 0.83
N CYS A 20 -3.84 4.00 0.64
CA CYS A 20 -2.70 4.91 0.68
C CYS A 20 -2.02 4.92 2.06
N ARG A 21 -2.81 4.96 3.15
CA ARG A 21 -2.27 4.88 4.52
C ARG A 21 -1.58 3.54 4.78
N GLU A 22 -2.16 2.45 4.29
CA GLU A 22 -1.56 1.13 4.40
C GLU A 22 -0.23 1.05 3.65
N ALA A 23 -0.17 1.53 2.40
CA ALA A 23 1.07 1.57 1.63
C ALA A 23 2.16 2.40 2.33
N ALA A 24 1.79 3.55 2.91
CA ALA A 24 2.71 4.37 3.69
C ALA A 24 3.21 3.64 4.94
N TRP A 25 2.31 2.95 5.67
CA TRP A 25 2.66 2.18 6.86
C TRP A 25 3.59 1.01 6.53
N LEU A 26 3.32 0.26 5.46
CA LEU A 26 4.19 -0.85 5.04
C LEU A 26 5.63 -0.39 4.84
N ARG A 27 5.82 0.78 4.23
CA ARG A 27 7.16 1.35 4.00
C ARG A 27 7.87 1.70 5.31
N VAL A 28 7.20 2.42 6.21
CA VAL A 28 7.77 2.75 7.52
C VAL A 28 8.12 1.48 8.29
N ARG A 29 7.24 0.47 8.25
CA ARG A 29 7.50 -0.81 8.93
C ARG A 29 8.64 -1.58 8.29
N GLY A 30 8.75 -1.57 6.96
CA GLY A 30 9.85 -2.23 6.24
C GLY A 30 11.21 -1.59 6.52
N GLU A 31 11.28 -0.26 6.59
CA GLU A 31 12.48 0.48 7.02
C GLU A 31 12.90 0.10 8.45
N GLN A 32 11.95 0.10 9.40
CA GLN A 32 12.22 -0.33 10.77
C GLN A 32 12.70 -1.79 10.83
N LEU A 33 12.05 -2.68 10.07
CA LEU A 33 12.35 -4.09 10.09
C LEU A 33 13.73 -4.40 9.49
N LEU A 34 14.16 -3.69 8.45
CA LEU A 34 15.54 -3.80 7.93
C LEU A 34 16.56 -3.39 8.98
N HIS A 35 16.31 -2.30 9.70
CA HIS A 35 17.17 -1.86 10.80
C HIS A 35 17.24 -2.94 11.90
N ASP A 36 16.08 -3.45 12.34
CA ASP A 36 15.99 -4.48 13.37
C ASP A 36 16.72 -5.77 12.94
N LEU A 37 16.59 -6.18 11.67
CA LEU A 37 17.30 -7.34 11.11
C LEU A 37 18.81 -7.15 11.09
N ALA A 38 19.31 -5.94 10.81
CA ALA A 38 20.74 -5.64 10.73
C ALA A 38 21.44 -5.70 12.09
N VAL A 39 20.72 -5.38 13.17
CA VAL A 39 21.27 -5.37 14.54
C VAL A 39 20.90 -6.62 15.35
N CYS A 40 20.05 -7.50 14.80
CA CYS A 40 19.57 -8.69 15.48
C CYS A 40 20.67 -9.74 15.68
N GLN A 41 20.92 -10.12 16.93
CA GLN A 41 21.87 -11.18 17.30
C GLN A 41 21.18 -12.50 17.66
N SER A 42 19.85 -12.48 17.86
CA SER A 42 19.08 -13.68 18.26
C SER A 42 18.55 -14.43 17.03
N PRO A 43 18.94 -15.71 16.82
CA PRO A 43 18.47 -16.48 15.67
C PRO A 43 16.94 -16.62 15.61
N ALA A 44 16.28 -16.80 16.75
CA ALA A 44 14.83 -16.93 16.83
C ALA A 44 14.12 -15.61 16.47
N LEU A 45 14.66 -14.48 16.93
CA LEU A 45 14.13 -13.16 16.58
C LEU A 45 14.37 -12.84 15.11
N TRP A 46 15.56 -13.18 14.58
CA TRP A 46 15.89 -13.02 13.17
C TRP A 46 14.89 -13.77 12.28
N GLN A 47 14.59 -15.03 12.60
CA GLN A 47 13.61 -15.82 11.83
C GLN A 47 12.22 -15.18 11.84
N ARG A 48 11.79 -14.65 13.00
CA ARG A 48 10.50 -13.97 13.12
C ARG A 48 10.46 -12.68 12.29
N LEU A 49 11.48 -11.84 12.39
CA LEU A 49 11.62 -10.62 11.60
C LEU A 49 11.69 -10.93 10.10
N HIS A 50 12.40 -11.98 9.71
CA HIS A 50 12.48 -12.42 8.31
C HIS A 50 11.11 -12.84 7.76
N ARG A 51 10.31 -13.60 8.55
CA ARG A 51 8.94 -13.95 8.14
C ARG A 51 8.06 -12.73 7.98
N GLU A 52 8.16 -11.78 8.90
CA GLU A 52 7.43 -10.51 8.81
C GLU A 52 7.87 -9.71 7.57
N ARG A 53 9.16 -9.69 7.22
CA ARG A 53 9.66 -9.10 5.97
C ARG A 53 9.00 -9.73 4.74
N CYS A 54 8.95 -11.05 4.67
CA CYS A 54 8.30 -11.77 3.57
C CYS A 54 6.83 -11.35 3.44
N TRP A 55 6.11 -11.31 4.57
CA TRP A 55 4.72 -10.89 4.59
C TRP A 55 4.53 -9.43 4.10
N LEU A 56 5.40 -8.50 4.52
CA LEU A 56 5.35 -7.10 4.04
C LEU A 56 5.55 -6.99 2.53
N LEU A 57 6.47 -7.79 1.97
CA LEU A 57 6.75 -7.82 0.53
C LEU A 57 5.56 -8.38 -0.26
N GLU A 58 4.97 -9.48 0.22
CA GLU A 58 3.74 -10.05 -0.35
C GLU A 58 2.59 -9.05 -0.31
N ARG A 59 2.40 -8.37 0.84
CA ARG A 59 1.33 -7.39 0.99
C ARG A 59 1.53 -6.17 0.08
N ARG A 60 2.77 -5.72 -0.11
CA ARG A 60 3.08 -4.66 -1.09
C ARG A 60 2.73 -5.10 -2.51
N ALA A 61 3.12 -6.30 -2.91
CA ALA A 61 2.78 -6.82 -4.25
C ALA A 61 1.26 -6.87 -4.45
N GLU A 62 0.52 -7.22 -3.40
CA GLU A 62 -0.94 -7.18 -3.44
C GLU A 62 -1.50 -5.76 -3.60
N LEU A 63 -0.99 -4.78 -2.84
CA LEU A 63 -1.40 -3.39 -3.00
C LEU A 63 -1.04 -2.82 -4.38
N GLN A 64 0.05 -3.27 -5.00
CA GLN A 64 0.38 -2.91 -6.39
C GLN A 64 -0.66 -3.44 -7.38
N ARG A 65 -1.09 -4.70 -7.21
CA ARG A 65 -2.17 -5.29 -8.02
C ARG A 65 -3.48 -4.53 -7.85
N ILE A 66 -3.86 -4.24 -6.61
CA ILE A 66 -5.08 -3.47 -6.29
C ILE A 66 -5.02 -2.06 -6.91
N ALA A 67 -3.89 -1.37 -6.78
CA ALA A 67 -3.71 -0.04 -7.36
C ALA A 67 -3.89 -0.03 -8.88
N HIS A 68 -3.33 -1.05 -9.57
CA HIS A 68 -3.48 -1.20 -11.02
C HIS A 68 -4.94 -1.45 -11.44
N LEU A 69 -5.67 -2.29 -10.70
CA LEU A 69 -7.08 -2.56 -10.95
C LEU A 69 -7.95 -1.30 -10.76
N ILE A 70 -7.69 -0.54 -9.70
CA ILE A 70 -8.42 0.71 -9.41
C ILE A 70 -8.15 1.74 -10.51
N GLU A 71 -6.89 1.89 -10.96
CA GLU A 71 -6.54 2.82 -12.03
C GLU A 71 -7.21 2.46 -13.35
N GLY A 72 -7.23 1.17 -13.72
CA GLY A 72 -7.91 0.69 -14.93
C GLY A 72 -9.42 0.89 -14.93
N GLY A 73 -10.03 1.08 -13.76
CA GLY A 73 -11.46 1.38 -13.62
C GLY A 73 -11.80 2.88 -13.61
N CYS A 74 -10.81 3.77 -13.59
CA CYS A 74 -11.03 5.22 -13.52
C CYS A 74 -11.21 5.85 -14.90
N ARG A 75 -12.14 6.81 -15.03
CA ARG A 75 -12.27 7.65 -16.23
C ARG A 75 -11.23 8.77 -16.22
N GLU A 76 -10.83 9.25 -17.40
CA GLU A 76 -9.88 10.36 -17.55
C GLU A 76 -10.28 11.56 -16.66
N GLY A 77 -9.32 12.04 -15.85
CA GLY A 77 -9.51 13.17 -14.94
C GLY A 77 -10.06 12.85 -13.54
N GLN A 78 -10.53 11.63 -13.25
CA GLN A 78 -11.04 11.25 -11.91
C GLN A 78 -10.03 10.43 -11.07
N GLY A 79 -8.83 10.20 -11.59
CA GLY A 79 -7.89 9.21 -11.07
C GLY A 79 -6.82 9.69 -10.08
N ILE A 80 -6.87 10.92 -9.55
CA ILE A 80 -5.77 11.46 -8.70
C ILE A 80 -5.48 10.55 -7.49
N GLY A 81 -6.52 10.06 -6.82
CA GLY A 81 -6.34 9.13 -5.68
C GLY A 81 -5.73 7.79 -6.11
N ALA A 82 -6.16 7.25 -7.26
CA ALA A 82 -5.61 6.01 -7.81
C ALA A 82 -4.15 6.17 -8.25
N ALA A 83 -3.81 7.30 -8.88
CA ALA A 83 -2.46 7.66 -9.27
C ALA A 83 -1.54 7.83 -8.04
N LEU A 84 -2.02 8.49 -6.98
CA LEU A 84 -1.30 8.59 -5.71
C LEU A 84 -1.08 7.21 -5.09
N LEU A 85 -2.12 6.36 -5.04
CA LEU A 85 -2.00 5.00 -4.52
C LEU A 85 -0.95 4.20 -5.30
N ARG A 86 -0.98 4.25 -6.64
CA ARG A 86 0.01 3.58 -7.49
C ARG A 86 1.43 4.05 -7.21
N GLU A 87 1.62 5.37 -7.11
CA GLU A 87 2.91 5.98 -6.77
C GLU A 87 3.41 5.49 -5.40
N LEU A 88 2.54 5.45 -4.38
CA LEU A 88 2.89 4.94 -3.05
C LEU A 88 3.25 3.45 -3.08
N CYS A 89 2.53 2.63 -3.84
CA CYS A 89 2.79 1.20 -3.99
C CYS A 89 4.04 0.88 -4.82
N ALA A 90 4.41 1.75 -5.75
CA ALA A 90 5.62 1.59 -6.57
C ALA A 90 6.89 1.75 -5.74
N ARG A 91 6.86 2.56 -4.67
CA ARG A 91 8.01 2.78 -3.79
C ARG A 91 8.45 1.48 -3.10
N PRO A 92 9.76 1.24 -2.97
CA PRO A 92 10.25 0.09 -2.22
C PRO A 92 9.84 0.21 -0.75
N VAL A 93 9.39 -0.91 -0.17
CA VAL A 93 9.07 -1.02 1.27
C VAL A 93 10.34 -0.93 2.13
N ALA A 94 11.50 -1.08 1.50
CA ALA A 94 12.80 -1.01 2.12
C ALA A 94 13.82 -0.85 0.99
N ALA A 95 14.60 0.24 0.99
CA ALA A 95 15.78 0.34 0.12
C ALA A 95 16.87 -0.52 0.77
N GLY A 96 16.90 -1.80 0.41
CA GLY A 96 17.99 -2.71 0.75
C GLY A 96 19.09 -2.63 -0.30
#